data_AF-A0A1V5NPA8-F1
#
_entry.id   AF-A0A1V5NPA8-F1
#
_cell.length_a   1.000
_cell.length_b   1.000
_cell.length_c   1.000
_cell.angle_alpha   90.00
_cell.angle_beta   90.00
_cell.angle_gamma   90.00
#
_symmetry.space_group_name_H-M   'P 1'
#
loop_
_entity.id
_entity.type
_entity.pdbx_description
1 polymer ?
#
loop_
_entity_poly.entity_id
_entity_poly.type
_entity_poly.pdbx_seq_one_letter_code
_entity_poly.pdbx_strand_id
1 'polypeptide(L)'
;MKRKFGALFLSFLLALATSGCTEEGRLEDRMNSKDPAVRKEAALKLGERGTPNALRILQLHEDDPDFNVRNIVIEQVKRINKQTFMK
;
A
#
# COMPACT_ATOMS: atom_id res chain seq x y z
N MET A 1 -8.09 -9.80 35.85
CA MET A 1 -7.29 -9.96 34.61
C MET A 1 -8.14 -10.59 33.52
N LYS A 2 -8.91 -9.79 32.76
CA LYS A 2 -9.70 -10.28 31.61
C LYS A 2 -9.23 -9.55 30.34
N ARG A 3 -8.88 -10.36 29.35
CA ARG A 3 -8.10 -10.04 28.15
C ARG A 3 -8.94 -9.16 27.21
N LYS A 4 -8.56 -7.90 27.01
CA LYS A 4 -9.15 -6.98 26.01
C LYS A 4 -8.65 -7.23 24.57
N PHE A 5 -8.10 -8.41 24.28
CA PHE A 5 -7.52 -8.73 22.97
C PHE A 5 -8.57 -9.00 21.87
N GLY A 6 -9.80 -9.36 22.23
CA GLY A 6 -10.85 -9.65 21.24
C GLY A 6 -11.34 -8.43 20.45
N ALA A 7 -11.31 -7.24 21.06
CA ALA A 7 -11.80 -6.02 20.40
C ALA A 7 -10.82 -5.46 19.35
N LEU A 8 -9.51 -5.64 19.56
CA LEU A 8 -8.46 -5.18 18.63
C LEU A 8 -8.36 -6.04 17.37
N PHE A 9 -8.59 -7.35 17.50
CA PHE A 9 -8.62 -8.26 16.34
C PHE A 9 -9.89 -8.06 15.51
N LEU A 10 -11.00 -7.72 16.16
CA LEU A 10 -12.27 -7.44 15.51
C LEU A 10 -12.27 -6.07 14.78
N SER A 11 -11.55 -5.06 15.30
CA SER A 11 -11.37 -3.80 14.57
C SER A 11 -10.48 -3.95 13.34
N PHE A 12 -9.51 -4.88 13.38
CA PHE A 12 -8.68 -5.20 12.22
C PHE A 12 -9.49 -5.88 11.11
N LEU A 13 -10.38 -6.81 11.47
CA LEU A 13 -11.30 -7.46 10.53
C LEU A 13 -12.40 -6.52 10.02
N LEU A 14 -12.86 -5.57 10.85
CA LEU A 14 -13.86 -4.58 10.43
C LEU A 14 -13.27 -3.51 9.49
N ALA A 15 -11.98 -3.17 9.63
CA ALA A 15 -11.27 -2.31 8.68
C ALA A 15 -11.16 -2.93 7.28
N LEU A 16 -11.01 -4.27 7.20
CA LEU A 16 -11.04 -5.03 5.94
C LEU A 16 -12.45 -5.10 5.32
N ALA A 17 -13.50 -4.95 6.11
CA ALA A 17 -14.88 -5.00 5.63
C ALA A 17 -15.36 -3.64 5.07
N THR A 18 -14.74 -2.53 5.48
CA THR A 18 -15.06 -1.19 4.97
C THR A 18 -14.30 -0.80 3.70
N SER A 19 -13.38 -1.64 3.20
CA SER A 19 -12.75 -1.46 1.88
C SER A 19 -13.69 -1.86 0.74
N GLY A 20 -14.95 -1.40 0.81
CA GLY A 20 -15.79 -1.31 -0.37
C GLY A 20 -15.12 -0.35 -1.36
N CYS A 21 -14.60 -0.92 -2.45
CA CYS A 21 -14.30 -0.26 -3.72
C CYS A 21 -13.57 1.09 -3.66
N THR A 22 -12.53 1.25 -2.84
CA THR A 22 -11.60 2.36 -3.08
C THR A 22 -10.65 1.99 -4.20
N GLU A 23 -10.34 2.95 -5.07
CA GLU A 23 -9.37 2.72 -6.15
C GLU A 23 -7.99 2.31 -5.60
N GLU A 24 -7.62 2.80 -4.42
CA GLU A 24 -6.38 2.38 -3.74
C GLU A 24 -6.45 0.93 -3.24
N GLY A 25 -7.60 0.46 -2.76
CA GLY A 25 -7.80 -0.96 -2.42
C GLY A 25 -7.67 -1.85 -3.65
N ARG A 26 -8.21 -1.44 -4.80
CA ARG A 26 -8.02 -2.15 -6.07
C ARG A 26 -6.55 -2.17 -6.51
N LEU A 27 -5.81 -1.09 -6.25
CA LEU A 27 -4.37 -1.04 -6.54
C LEU A 27 -3.57 -1.91 -5.55
N GLU A 28 -3.96 -1.98 -4.28
CA GLU A 28 -3.39 -2.90 -3.29
C GLU A 28 -3.57 -4.36 -3.72
N ASP A 29 -4.74 -4.74 -4.23
CA ASP A 29 -4.96 -6.08 -4.81
C ASP A 29 -4.04 -6.34 -6.00
N ARG A 30 -3.82 -5.34 -6.87
CA ARG A 30 -2.90 -5.46 -8.01
C ARG A 30 -1.44 -5.56 -7.60
N MET A 31 -1.05 -4.95 -6.48
CA MET A 31 0.28 -5.13 -5.89
C MET A 31 0.52 -6.58 -5.42
N ASN A 32 -0.53 -7.37 -5.21
CA ASN A 32 -0.42 -8.81 -4.90
C ASN A 32 -0.42 -9.71 -6.14
N SER A 33 -0.42 -9.14 -7.35
CA SER A 33 -0.40 -9.92 -8.59
C SER A 33 0.88 -10.75 -8.74
N LYS A 34 0.76 -11.96 -9.31
CA LYS A 34 1.92 -12.78 -9.68
C LYS A 34 2.76 -12.14 -10.79
N ASP A 35 2.14 -11.33 -11.64
CA ASP A 35 2.80 -10.64 -12.74
C ASP A 35 3.50 -9.36 -12.25
N PRO A 36 4.84 -9.27 -12.33
CA PRO A 36 5.58 -8.08 -11.92
C PRO A 36 5.21 -6.83 -12.73
N ALA A 37 4.77 -6.95 -13.98
CA ALA A 37 4.33 -5.81 -14.77
C ALA A 37 3.05 -5.17 -14.18
N VAL A 38 2.12 -6.00 -13.70
CA VAL A 38 0.90 -5.54 -13.04
C VAL A 38 1.22 -4.84 -11.71
N ARG A 39 2.14 -5.41 -10.91
CA ARG A 39 2.60 -4.77 -9.66
C ARG A 39 3.28 -3.44 -9.93
N LYS A 40 4.16 -3.38 -10.92
CA LYS A 40 4.83 -2.15 -11.37
C LYS A 40 3.83 -1.06 -11.73
N GLU A 41 2.81 -1.37 -12.52
CA GLU A 41 1.77 -0.40 -12.89
C GLU A 41 0.98 0.09 -11.67
N ALA A 42 0.67 -0.82 -10.73
CA ALA A 42 -0.01 -0.46 -9.49
C ALA A 42 0.85 0.47 -8.61
N ALA A 43 2.15 0.18 -8.47
CA ALA A 43 3.09 1.00 -7.72
C ALA A 43 3.19 2.42 -8.28
N LEU A 44 3.28 2.58 -9.61
CA LEU A 44 3.27 3.89 -10.26
C LEU A 44 1.99 4.68 -9.94
N LYS A 45 0.83 4.04 -10.11
CA LYS A 45 -0.47 4.66 -9.83
C LYS A 45 -0.62 5.06 -8.36
N LEU A 46 -0.14 4.24 -7.42
CA LEU A 46 -0.13 4.58 -6.00
C LEU A 46 0.78 5.79 -5.72
N GLY A 47 1.95 5.86 -6.34
CA GLY A 47 2.87 7.00 -6.25
C GLY A 47 2.23 8.31 -6.69
N GLU A 48 1.52 8.31 -7.83
CA GLU A 48 0.79 9.47 -8.35
C GLU A 48 -0.30 9.97 -7.41
N ARG A 49 -0.94 9.07 -6.64
CA ARG A 49 -1.98 9.45 -5.68
C ARG A 49 -1.43 10.27 -4.53
N GLY A 50 -0.22 9.95 -4.04
CA GLY A 50 0.44 10.71 -2.99
C GLY A 50 -0.27 10.74 -1.65
N THR A 51 -1.22 9.84 -1.40
CA THR A 51 -1.97 9.78 -0.14
C THR A 51 -1.20 9.01 0.93
N PRO A 52 -1.50 9.21 2.23
CA PRO A 52 -0.92 8.40 3.30
C PRO A 52 -1.20 6.90 3.15
N ASN A 53 -2.36 6.52 2.61
CA ASN A 53 -2.68 5.11 2.37
C ASN A 53 -1.89 4.53 1.19
N ALA A 54 -1.71 5.30 0.10
CA ALA A 54 -0.84 4.87 -1.00
C ALA A 54 0.61 4.68 -0.54
N LEU A 55 1.12 5.57 0.33
CA LEU A 55 2.43 5.42 0.96
C LEU A 55 2.52 4.12 1.77
N ARG A 56 1.53 3.83 2.63
CA ARG A 56 1.47 2.58 3.39
C ARG A 56 1.52 1.35 2.49
N ILE A 57 0.73 1.34 1.41
CA ILE A 57 0.68 0.20 0.47
C ILE A 57 2.03 -0.02 -0.20
N LEU A 58 2.66 1.06 -0.67
CA LEU A 58 3.99 1.00 -1.28
C LEU A 58 5.05 0.46 -0.30
N GLN A 59 5.05 0.94 0.95
CA GLN A 59 6.01 0.49 1.96
C GLN A 59 5.93 -1.02 2.26
N LEU A 60 4.75 -1.63 2.15
CA LEU A 60 4.59 -3.08 2.30
C LEU A 60 5.29 -3.89 1.19
N HIS A 61 5.71 -3.25 0.10
CA HIS A 61 6.30 -3.90 -1.08
C HIS A 61 7.74 -3.44 -1.37
N GLU A 62 8.44 -2.85 -0.39
CA GLU A 62 9.85 -2.42 -0.56
C GLU A 62 10.79 -3.61 -0.87
N ASP A 63 10.46 -4.79 -0.35
CA ASP A 63 11.18 -6.05 -0.56
C ASP A 63 10.59 -6.91 -1.67
N ASP A 64 9.88 -6.32 -2.64
CA ASP A 64 9.30 -7.06 -3.78
C ASP A 64 10.34 -8.00 -4.44
N PRO A 65 10.01 -9.24 -4.81
CA PRO A 65 11.00 -10.14 -5.41
C PRO A 65 11.56 -9.62 -6.75
N ASP A 66 10.79 -8.83 -7.51
CA ASP A 66 11.23 -8.25 -8.77
C ASP A 66 12.00 -6.94 -8.55
N PHE A 67 13.23 -6.88 -9.08
CA PHE A 67 14.11 -5.71 -8.92
C PHE A 67 13.52 -4.42 -9.51
N ASN A 68 12.80 -4.50 -10.63
CA ASN A 68 12.20 -3.32 -11.24
C ASN A 68 11.04 -2.79 -10.40
N VAL A 69 10.25 -3.69 -9.81
CA VAL A 69 9.16 -3.31 -8.90
C VAL A 69 9.73 -2.65 -7.64
N ARG A 70 10.77 -3.23 -7.00
CA ARG A 70 11.42 -2.61 -5.82
C ARG A 70 11.90 -1.19 -6.09
N ASN A 71 12.61 -0.98 -7.20
CA ASN A 71 13.13 0.34 -7.55
C ASN A 71 12.00 1.37 -7.69
N ILE A 72 10.90 0.97 -8.34
CA ILE A 72 9.74 1.84 -8.54
C ILE A 72 9.06 2.15 -7.21
N VAL A 73 8.86 1.15 -6.36
CA VAL A 73 8.31 1.33 -5.01
C VAL A 73 9.13 2.35 -4.24
N ILE A 74 10.46 2.17 -4.18
CA ILE A 74 11.37 3.09 -3.47
C ILE A 74 11.31 4.50 -4.06
N GLU A 75 11.27 4.63 -5.39
CA GLU A 75 11.16 5.94 -6.05
C GLU A 75 9.85 6.64 -5.69
N GLN A 76 8.73 5.92 -5.75
CA GLN A 76 7.41 6.48 -5.44
C GLN A 76 7.30 6.86 -3.96
N VAL A 77 7.78 6.03 -3.04
CA VAL A 77 7.85 6.37 -1.59
C VAL A 77 8.61 7.68 -1.39
N LYS A 78 9.79 7.83 -2.00
CA LYS A 78 10.58 9.07 -1.94
C LYS A 78 9.82 10.28 -2.49
N ARG A 79 9.15 10.12 -3.64
CA ARG A 79 8.32 11.16 -4.26
C ARG A 79 7.22 11.63 -3.32
N ILE A 80 6.44 10.71 -2.75
CA ILE A 80 5.35 11.05 -1.82
C ILE A 80 5.92 11.80 -0.62
N ASN A 81 7.01 11.30 -0.03
CA ASN A 81 7.62 11.95 1.13
C ASN A 81 8.08 13.38 0.83
N LYS A 82 8.68 13.60 -0.35
CA LYS A 82 9.06 14.95 -0.80
C LYS A 82 7.85 15.86 -0.98
N GLN A 83 6.76 15.37 -1.56
CA GLN A 83 5.57 16.17 -1.83
C GLN A 83 4.78 16.53 -0.56
N THR A 84 4.75 15.61 0.40
CA THR A 84 3.94 15.73 1.62
C THR A 84 4.68 16.41 2.77
N PHE A 85 5.98 16.17 2.93
CA PHE A 85 6.73 16.60 4.12
C PHE A 85 7.83 17.64 3.86
N MET A 86 8.14 17.97 2.61
CA MET A 86 9.21 18.92 2.26
C MET A 86 8.67 20.21 1.61
N LYS A 87 7.46 20.62 1.99
CA LYS A 87 6.93 21.98 1.75
C LYS A 87 7.18 22.84 2.99
#